data_AF-A0A3A9EWF3-F1
#
_entry.id   AF-A0A3A9EWF3-F1
#
_cell.length_a   1.000
_cell.length_b   1.000
_cell.length_c   1.000
_cell.angle_alpha   90.00
_cell.angle_beta   90.00
_cell.angle_gamma   90.00
#
_symmetry.space_group_name_H-M   'P 1'
#
loop_
_entity.id
_entity.type
_entity.pdbx_description
1 polymer ?
#
loop_
_entity_poly.entity_id
_entity_poly.type
_entity_poly.pdbx_seq_one_letter_code
_entity_poly.pdbx_strand_id
1 'polypeptide(L)'
;MNRVKKLKRDLGSEYAYQRFMSDREVSRLRRQVPLQFEDTIAASLTVGCMKINAVLFQEDGTLRLGYDVYVKDSPGSSEWICFDCPNDRASLKEQDMLAVLDRIVSENGLSYTECCFERLEGILPPDKKI
;
A
#
# COMPACT_ATOMS: atom_id res chain seq x y z
N MET A 1 23.72 5.59 5.27
CA MET A 1 23.43 4.33 4.54
C MET A 1 21.98 4.39 4.07
N ASN A 2 21.67 4.15 2.79
CA ASN A 2 20.31 4.34 2.24
C ASN A 2 19.34 3.28 2.80
N ARG A 3 18.25 3.70 3.46
CA ARG A 3 17.23 2.84 4.08
C ARG A 3 16.67 1.80 3.11
N VAL A 4 16.39 2.19 1.86
CA VAL A 4 15.95 1.30 0.78
C VAL A 4 16.94 0.16 0.58
N LYS A 5 18.25 0.47 0.50
CA LYS A 5 19.30 -0.55 0.30
C LYS A 5 19.41 -1.51 1.47
N LYS A 6 19.17 -1.04 2.69
CA LYS A 6 19.15 -1.89 3.88
C LYS A 6 17.97 -2.86 3.81
N LEU A 7 16.76 -2.36 3.59
CA LEU A 7 15.55 -3.20 3.54
C LEU A 7 15.59 -4.21 2.39
N LYS A 8 16.07 -3.82 1.20
CA LYS A 8 16.27 -4.75 0.07
C LYS A 8 17.20 -5.91 0.44
N ARG A 9 18.24 -5.64 1.22
CA ARG A 9 19.19 -6.66 1.68
C ARG A 9 18.57 -7.58 2.74
N ASP A 10 17.88 -6.98 3.71
CA ASP A 10 17.35 -7.70 4.86
C ASP A 10 16.12 -8.54 4.51
N LEU A 11 15.28 -8.07 3.57
CA LEU A 11 14.00 -8.70 3.21
C LEU A 11 14.05 -9.51 1.91
N GLY A 12 15.07 -9.33 1.07
CA GLY A 12 15.21 -10.07 -0.19
C GLY A 12 13.96 -9.95 -1.09
N SER A 13 13.31 -11.08 -1.36
CA SER A 13 12.09 -11.16 -2.19
C SER A 13 10.87 -10.48 -1.59
N GLU A 14 10.84 -10.30 -0.27
CA GLU A 14 9.75 -9.64 0.44
C GLU A 14 9.83 -8.11 0.30
N TYR A 15 10.87 -7.57 -0.34
CA TYR A 15 10.93 -6.18 -0.78
C TYR A 15 10.75 -6.11 -2.29
N ALA A 16 9.68 -5.47 -2.75
CA ALA A 16 9.42 -5.28 -4.17
C ALA A 16 8.88 -3.89 -4.45
N TYR A 17 9.51 -3.19 -5.39
CA TYR A 17 9.03 -1.91 -5.89
C TYR A 17 8.72 -2.03 -7.38
N GLN A 18 7.51 -1.66 -7.77
CA GLN A 18 7.04 -1.69 -9.15
C GLN A 18 6.39 -0.35 -9.49
N ARG A 19 6.70 0.16 -10.68
CA ARG A 19 6.14 1.39 -11.19
C ARG A 19 5.44 1.10 -12.51
N PHE A 20 4.14 1.40 -12.56
CA PHE A 20 3.29 1.12 -13.72
C PHE A 20 3.08 2.37 -14.58
N MET A 21 3.24 3.56 -14.00
CA MET A 21 3.11 4.84 -14.71
C MET A 21 4.28 5.76 -14.44
N SER A 22 4.69 6.53 -15.45
CA SER A 22 5.64 7.64 -15.31
C SER A 22 4.95 8.92 -14.82
N ASP A 23 5.74 9.85 -14.28
CA ASP A 23 5.24 11.18 -13.87
C ASP A 23 4.65 11.94 -15.07
N ARG A 24 5.19 11.69 -16.28
CA ARG A 24 4.71 12.29 -17.52
C ARG A 24 3.33 11.76 -17.89
N GLU A 25 3.09 10.45 -17.76
CA GLU A 25 1.78 9.84 -18.03
C GLU A 25 0.72 10.32 -17.04
N VAL A 26 1.04 10.34 -15.74
CA VAL A 26 0.15 10.91 -14.71
C VAL A 26 -0.17 12.38 -15.00
N SER A 27 0.86 13.17 -15.36
CA SER A 27 0.66 14.58 -15.71
C SER A 27 -0.19 14.76 -16.97
N ARG A 28 -0.04 13.89 -17.97
CA ARG A 28 -0.84 13.91 -19.20
C ARG A 28 -2.31 13.62 -18.88
N LEU A 29 -2.57 12.56 -18.10
CA LEU A 29 -3.93 12.19 -17.69
C LEU A 29 -4.61 13.31 -16.90
N ARG A 30 -3.89 13.96 -15.98
CA ARG A 30 -4.41 15.10 -15.23
C ARG A 30 -4.81 16.30 -16.10
N ARG A 31 -4.19 16.49 -17.26
CA ARG A 31 -4.54 17.56 -18.22
C ARG A 31 -5.70 17.18 -19.13
N GLN A 32 -5.90 15.88 -19.34
CA GLN A 32 -6.91 15.32 -20.23
C GLN A 32 -7.70 14.28 -19.44
N VAL A 33 -8.42 14.74 -18.41
CA VAL A 33 -9.18 13.87 -17.50
C VAL A 33 -10.21 13.11 -18.32
N PRO A 34 -10.14 11.76 -18.35
CA PRO A 34 -11.16 10.95 -19.02
C PRO A 34 -12.54 11.17 -18.39
N LEU A 35 -13.60 11.05 -19.19
CA LEU A 35 -14.98 11.16 -18.72
C LEU A 35 -15.32 10.12 -17.64
N GLN A 36 -14.72 8.94 -17.76
CA GLN A 36 -14.77 7.86 -16.78
C GLN A 36 -13.34 7.37 -16.58
N PHE A 37 -12.90 7.32 -15.32
CA PHE A 37 -11.59 6.83 -14.95
C PHE A 37 -11.73 5.83 -13.81
N GLU A 38 -11.20 4.63 -14.01
CA GLU A 38 -11.12 3.61 -12.96
C GLU A 38 -9.86 3.83 -12.12
N ASP A 39 -9.99 3.66 -10.82
CA ASP A 39 -8.88 3.78 -9.89
C ASP A 39 -7.74 2.85 -10.31
N THR A 40 -6.58 3.45 -10.56
CA THR A 40 -5.46 2.76 -11.22
C THR A 40 -4.22 2.88 -10.35
N ILE A 41 -3.61 1.74 -10.04
CA ILE A 41 -2.33 1.71 -9.33
C ILE A 41 -1.23 2.22 -10.26
N ALA A 42 -0.65 3.38 -9.93
CA ALA A 42 0.45 4.00 -10.68
C ALA A 42 1.83 3.49 -10.23
N ALA A 43 1.96 3.12 -8.95
CA ALA A 43 3.14 2.47 -8.39
C ALA A 43 2.76 1.63 -7.16
N SER A 44 3.54 0.60 -6.86
CA SER A 44 3.36 -0.26 -5.69
C SER A 44 4.70 -0.56 -5.04
N LEU A 45 4.75 -0.48 -3.72
CA LEU A 45 5.89 -0.84 -2.89
C LEU A 45 5.44 -1.85 -1.85
N THR A 46 6.02 -3.04 -1.86
CA THR A 46 5.87 -4.09 -0.84
C THR A 46 7.13 -4.14 0.01
N VAL A 47 6.96 -4.15 1.33
CA VAL A 47 8.02 -4.23 2.33
C VAL A 47 7.59 -5.22 3.41
N GLY A 48 7.88 -6.51 3.19
CA GLY A 48 7.49 -7.59 4.09
C GLY A 48 5.97 -7.73 4.20
N CYS A 49 5.46 -7.57 5.42
CA CYS A 49 4.03 -7.64 5.74
C CYS A 49 3.27 -6.34 5.43
N MET A 50 3.93 -5.34 4.85
CA MET A 50 3.32 -4.06 4.50
C MET A 50 3.36 -3.82 3.00
N LYS A 51 2.36 -3.11 2.47
CA LYS A 51 2.34 -2.64 1.09
C LYS A 51 1.73 -1.25 1.02
N ILE A 52 2.25 -0.42 0.12
CA ILE A 52 1.69 0.89 -0.21
C ILE A 52 1.54 1.02 -1.72
N ASN A 53 0.35 1.39 -2.16
CA ASN A 53 0.05 1.68 -3.56
C ASN A 53 -0.13 3.18 -3.74
N ALA A 54 0.53 3.76 -4.74
CA ALA A 54 0.15 5.07 -5.26
C ALA A 54 -0.98 4.87 -6.26
N VAL A 55 -2.17 5.36 -5.96
CA VAL A 55 -3.37 5.15 -6.76
C VAL A 55 -3.81 6.47 -7.38
N LEU A 56 -3.98 6.46 -8.70
CA LEU A 56 -4.63 7.55 -9.42
C LEU A 56 -6.13 7.30 -9.37
N PHE A 57 -6.92 8.29 -9.00
CA PHE A 57 -8.37 8.20 -8.91
C PHE A 57 -9.02 9.52 -9.30
N GLN A 58 -10.30 9.47 -9.63
CA GLN A 58 -11.07 10.66 -10.00
C GLN A 58 -11.86 11.19 -8.81
N GLU A 59 -11.71 12.48 -8.53
CA GLU A 59 -12.42 13.18 -7.46
C GLU A 59 -12.81 14.58 -7.95
N ASP A 60 -14.09 14.94 -7.85
CA ASP A 60 -14.65 16.22 -8.29
C ASP A 60 -14.30 16.60 -9.75
N GLY A 61 -14.26 15.62 -10.65
CA GLY A 61 -13.90 15.84 -12.06
C GLY A 61 -12.40 16.09 -12.29
N THR A 62 -11.56 15.89 -11.27
CA THR A 62 -10.11 16.01 -11.36
C THR A 62 -9.43 14.67 -11.04
N LEU A 63 -8.25 14.41 -11.63
CA LEU A 63 -7.46 13.22 -11.27
C LEU A 63 -6.49 13.53 -10.14
N ARG A 64 -6.68 12.86 -9.00
CA ARG A 64 -5.81 12.93 -7.83
C ARG A 64 -4.96 11.67 -7.72
N LEU A 65 -3.83 11.82 -7.03
CA LEU A 65 -2.95 10.70 -6.70
C LEU A 65 -2.92 10.63 -5.18
N GLY A 66 -3.29 9.49 -4.63
CA GLY A 66 -3.28 9.20 -3.20
C GLY A 66 -2.53 7.91 -2.92
N TYR A 67 -2.47 7.55 -1.65
CA TYR A 67 -1.90 6.28 -1.21
C TYR A 67 -2.95 5.42 -0.54
N ASP A 68 -2.86 4.12 -0.81
CA ASP A 68 -3.53 3.09 -0.03
C ASP A 68 -2.46 2.21 0.62
N VAL A 69 -2.60 1.97 1.91
CA VAL A 69 -1.68 1.17 2.72
C VAL A 69 -2.36 -0.11 3.15
N TYR A 70 -1.64 -1.20 3.02
CA TYR A 70 -2.12 -2.54 3.26
C TYR A 70 -1.19 -3.28 4.22
N VAL A 71 -1.77 -4.18 5.00
CA VAL A 71 -1.11 -5.07 5.94
C VAL A 71 -1.43 -6.53 5.61
N LYS A 72 -0.57 -7.45 6.01
CA LYS A 72 -0.90 -8.87 6.10
C LYS A 72 -1.37 -9.23 7.51
N ASP A 73 -2.32 -10.16 7.57
CA ASP A 73 -2.78 -10.79 8.83
C ASP A 73 -1.78 -11.82 9.38
N SER A 74 -0.86 -12.31 8.55
CA SER A 74 0.25 -13.17 8.96
C SER A 74 1.42 -13.11 7.98
N PRO A 75 2.67 -13.30 8.44
CA PRO A 75 3.80 -13.47 7.53
C PRO A 75 3.54 -14.65 6.58
N GLY A 76 3.61 -14.41 5.27
CA GLY A 76 3.35 -15.42 4.24
C GLY A 76 1.91 -15.50 3.73
N SER A 77 0.96 -14.75 4.29
CA SER A 77 -0.40 -14.64 3.75
C SER A 77 -0.39 -14.15 2.30
N SER A 78 -1.29 -14.67 1.46
CA SER A 78 -1.48 -14.20 0.07
C SER A 78 -2.31 -12.92 0.01
N GLU A 79 -3.15 -12.70 1.01
CA GLU A 79 -4.13 -11.62 1.02
C GLU A 79 -3.59 -10.36 1.66
N TRP A 80 -4.11 -9.22 1.21
CA TRP A 80 -3.77 -7.90 1.70
C TRP A 80 -5.02 -7.23 2.26
N ILE A 81 -4.91 -6.69 3.47
CA ILE A 81 -5.99 -5.99 4.15
C ILE A 81 -5.72 -4.49 4.05
N CYS A 82 -6.69 -3.72 3.56
CA CYS A 82 -6.58 -2.26 3.57
C CYS A 82 -6.53 -1.77 5.02
N PHE A 83 -5.48 -1.03 5.35
CA PHE A 83 -5.20 -0.54 6.69
C PHE A 83 -5.48 0.96 6.80
N ASP A 84 -5.00 1.77 5.85
CA ASP A 84 -5.11 3.23 5.90
C ASP A 84 -5.01 3.86 4.50
N CYS A 85 -5.53 5.08 4.35
CA CYS A 85 -5.45 5.90 3.14
C CYS A 85 -4.89 7.28 3.52
N PRO A 86 -3.56 7.42 3.69
CA PRO A 86 -2.98 8.63 4.26
C PRO A 86 -3.13 9.84 3.33
N ASN A 87 -3.41 11.00 3.91
CA ASN A 87 -3.62 12.28 3.19
C ASN A 87 -2.33 12.92 2.62
N ASP A 88 -1.21 12.20 2.66
CA ASP A 88 0.06 12.67 2.13
C ASP A 88 -0.03 12.96 0.63
N ARG A 89 0.79 13.93 0.19
CA ARG A 89 0.97 14.15 -1.24
C ARG A 89 1.65 12.94 -1.85
N ALA A 90 0.88 12.13 -2.59
CA ALA A 90 1.41 10.94 -3.19
C ALA A 90 2.48 11.22 -4.25
N SER A 91 3.48 10.33 -4.28
CA SER A 91 4.64 10.33 -5.15
C SER A 91 4.82 8.93 -5.71
N LEU A 92 5.35 8.85 -6.93
CA LEU A 92 5.68 7.59 -7.58
C LEU A 92 7.14 7.19 -7.35
N LYS A 93 7.81 7.75 -6.34
CA LYS A 93 9.20 7.43 -6.03
C LYS A 93 9.26 6.45 -4.88
N GLU A 94 10.00 5.36 -5.08
CA GLU A 94 10.26 4.32 -4.08
C GLU A 94 10.64 4.90 -2.70
N GLN A 95 11.53 5.90 -2.68
CA GLN A 95 12.00 6.51 -1.43
C GLN A 95 10.91 7.31 -0.70
N ASP A 96 10.06 8.02 -1.43
CA ASP A 96 8.98 8.82 -0.84
C ASP A 96 7.87 7.90 -0.32
N MET A 97 7.52 6.87 -1.09
CA MET A 97 6.57 5.83 -0.68
C MET A 97 7.04 5.10 0.59
N LEU A 98 8.33 4.75 0.64
CA LEU A 98 8.93 4.13 1.81
C LEU A 98 8.91 5.07 3.03
N ALA A 99 9.13 6.37 2.84
CA ALA A 99 9.11 7.32 3.95
C ALA A 99 7.72 7.44 4.59
N VAL A 100 6.65 7.43 3.77
CA VAL A 100 5.27 7.39 4.27
C VAL A 100 5.01 6.08 5.02
N LEU A 101 5.47 4.95 4.46
CA LEU A 101 5.30 3.65 5.09
C LEU A 101 6.05 3.55 6.43
N ASP A 102 7.31 4.02 6.49
CA ASP A 102 8.12 4.07 7.72
C ASP A 102 7.41 4.93 8.79
N ARG A 103 6.76 6.03 8.41
CA ARG A 103 5.98 6.87 9.33
C ARG A 103 4.78 6.12 9.89
N ILE A 104 3.97 5.50 9.03
CA ILE A 104 2.77 4.76 9.45
C ILE A 104 3.13 3.59 10.36
N VAL A 105 4.21 2.87 10.03
CA VAL A 105 4.74 1.79 10.86
C VAL A 105 5.12 2.31 12.25
N SER A 106 5.82 3.44 12.31
CA SER A 106 6.21 4.07 13.57
C SER A 106 5.02 4.59 14.39
N GLU A 107 4.03 5.22 13.75
CA GLU A 107 2.88 5.84 14.41
C GLU A 107 1.88 4.81 14.94
N ASN A 108 1.76 3.66 14.29
CA ASN A 108 0.78 2.62 14.62
C ASN A 108 1.39 1.38 15.29
N GLY A 109 2.69 1.38 15.56
CA GLY A 109 3.37 0.24 16.19
C GLY A 109 3.35 -1.03 15.33
N LEU A 110 3.35 -0.89 14.00
CA LEU A 110 3.36 -2.02 13.07
C LEU A 110 4.78 -2.56 12.88
N SER A 111 4.89 -3.66 12.12
CA SER A 111 6.18 -4.27 11.77
C SER A 111 6.19 -4.68 10.30
N TYR A 112 7.36 -4.55 9.66
CA TYR A 112 7.56 -5.10 8.31
C TYR A 112 7.70 -6.61 8.33
N THR A 113 8.11 -7.23 9.45
CA THR A 113 8.45 -8.66 9.48
C THR A 113 7.47 -9.48 10.32
N GLU A 114 6.63 -8.84 11.10
CA GLU A 114 5.73 -9.49 12.05
C GLU A 114 4.30 -8.98 11.86
N CYS A 115 3.31 -9.84 12.09
CA CYS A 115 1.93 -9.39 12.23
C CYS A 115 1.71 -8.91 13.66
N CYS A 116 1.26 -7.67 13.82
CA CYS A 116 0.99 -7.05 15.12
C CYS A 116 -0.48 -7.13 15.53
N PHE A 117 -1.32 -7.81 14.74
CA PHE A 117 -2.76 -7.91 15.00
C PHE A 117 -3.10 -9.21 15.75
N GLU A 118 -3.97 -9.09 16.74
CA GLU A 118 -4.51 -10.26 17.45
C GLU A 118 -5.43 -11.04 16.50
N ARG A 119 -5.19 -12.35 16.41
CA ARG A 119 -6.05 -13.23 15.63
C ARG A 119 -7.33 -13.49 16.41
N LEU A 120 -8.44 -12.96 15.91
CA LEU A 120 -9.77 -13.28 16.42
C LEU A 120 -10.20 -14.65 15.89
N GLU A 121 -10.39 -15.63 16.78
CA GLU A 121 -11.07 -16.86 16.42
C GLU A 121 -12.58 -16.58 16.37
N GLY A 122 -13.20 -16.81 15.21
CA GLY A 122 -14.64 -16.62 15.04
C GLY A 122 -15.43 -17.51 16.01
N ILE A 123 -16.44 -16.94 16.66
CA ILE A 123 -17.40 -17.73 17.44
C ILE A 123 -18.27 -18.50 16.44
N LEU A 124 -18.04 -19.82 16.32
CA LEU A 124 -18.92 -20.69 15.57
C LEU A 124 -20.31 -20.69 16.25
N PRO A 125 -21.40 -20.36 15.54
CA PRO A 125 -22.73 -20.53 16.10
C PRO A 125 -22.92 -22.01 16.47
N PRO A 126 -23.51 -22.33 17.63
CA PRO A 126 -23.72 -23.71 18.03
C PRO A 126 -24.54 -24.43 16.96
N ASP A 127 -24.04 -25.60 16.54
CA ASP A 127 -24.69 -26.47 15.56
C ASP A 127 -26.17 -26.64 15.92
N LYS A 128 -27.06 -26.12 15.07
CA LYS A 128 -28.48 -26.46 15.14
C LYS A 128 -28.60 -27.95 14.82
N LYS A 129 -28.77 -28.76 15.87
CA LYS A 129 -29.22 -30.15 15.72
C LYS A 129 -30.55 -30.13 14.96
N ILE A 130 -30.55 -30.70 13.76
CA ILE A 130 -31.75 -31.04 12.96
C ILE A 130 -32.39 -32.28 13.58
#